data_AF-A0A7C6L970-F1
#
_entry.id   AF-A0A7C6L970-F1
#
_cell.length_a   1.000
_cell.length_b   1.000
_cell.length_c   1.000
_cell.angle_alpha   90.00
_cell.angle_beta   90.00
_cell.angle_gamma   90.00
#
_symmetry.space_group_name_H-M   'P 1'
#
loop_
_entity.id
_entity.type
_entity.pdbx_description
1 polymer ?
#
loop_
_entity_poly.entity_id
_entity_poly.type
_entity_poly.pdbx_seq_one_letter_code
_entity_poly.pdbx_strand_id
1 'polypeptide(L)'
;MRKTKRLGRLFGGLLAAVLVLAAASQSPTWAAEAGDSKEEDKVKVIIHTELPDAEVGVFQLEKKVAVIEPAQGYVEVLTKDSRLTAAKLVYSQSDETGELSGNVTVAREDLDAEADHMLADFAQETYTLEGNVYLRQWDTEEEGKLKLEVWSDWMHVQEDGKRLHARGNVRVVEPERKAWADELEYDDEQEMAVLTGNVRLETDDGSVLTGTKVVINLSTDEATVYGPTYAEFILGRDE
;
A
#
# COMPACT_ATOMS: atom_id res chain seq x y z
N MET A 1 46.66 0.29 26.14
CA MET A 1 45.65 -0.74 25.77
C MET A 1 44.54 -0.06 25.00
N ARG A 2 44.47 -0.31 23.68
CA ARG A 2 43.47 0.22 22.74
C ARG A 2 42.15 -0.53 22.97
N LYS A 3 41.08 0.17 23.36
CA LYS A 3 39.72 -0.38 23.31
C LYS A 3 39.09 0.07 21.99
N THR A 4 39.09 -0.84 21.02
CA THR A 4 38.28 -0.78 19.81
C THR A 4 36.79 -0.83 20.19
N LYS A 5 36.06 0.28 20.08
CA LYS A 5 34.61 0.25 19.96
C LYS A 5 34.28 -0.28 18.57
N ARG A 6 33.61 -1.43 18.50
CA ARG A 6 33.00 -1.93 17.27
C ARG A 6 31.85 -0.98 16.92
N LEU A 7 31.92 -0.35 15.75
CA LEU A 7 30.78 0.28 15.08
C LEU A 7 29.72 -0.82 14.88
N GLY A 8 28.60 -0.71 15.59
CA GLY A 8 27.39 -1.46 15.27
C GLY A 8 26.78 -0.83 14.02
N ARG A 9 26.57 -1.65 13.01
CA ARG A 9 25.97 -1.28 11.72
C ARG A 9 24.54 -0.77 11.95
N LEU A 10 24.27 0.46 11.52
CA LEU A 10 22.95 1.04 11.31
C LEU A 10 22.84 1.24 9.80
N PHE A 11 22.34 0.25 9.06
CA PHE A 11 21.93 0.39 7.66
C PHE A 11 20.99 -0.77 7.34
N GLY A 12 19.85 -0.46 6.74
CA GLY A 12 18.78 -1.42 6.47
C GLY A 12 17.41 -0.89 6.87
N GLY A 13 17.06 0.29 6.38
CA GLY A 13 15.71 0.85 6.50
C GLY A 13 15.28 1.31 5.12
N LEU A 14 14.91 0.37 4.24
CA LEU A 14 14.38 0.73 2.93
C LEU A 14 13.51 -0.40 2.39
N LEU A 15 12.23 -0.06 2.15
CA LEU A 15 11.17 -0.87 1.53
C LEU A 15 11.32 -2.41 1.63
N ALA A 16 11.22 -3.01 2.81
CA ALA A 16 10.78 -4.41 2.89
C ALA A 16 9.42 -4.41 3.58
N ALA A 17 8.36 -4.52 2.78
CA ALA A 17 7.02 -4.81 3.29
C ALA A 17 6.92 -6.33 3.43
N VAL A 18 7.55 -6.85 4.48
CA VAL A 18 7.38 -8.24 4.90
C VAL A 18 5.94 -8.43 5.38
N LEU A 19 5.02 -8.75 4.47
CA LEU A 19 3.75 -9.39 4.81
C LEU A 19 4.02 -10.87 5.08
N VAL A 20 4.61 -11.17 6.23
CA VAL A 20 4.72 -12.54 6.74
C VAL A 20 3.42 -12.90 7.44
N LEU A 21 2.52 -13.54 6.69
CA LEU A 21 1.54 -14.46 7.26
C LEU A 21 2.29 -15.74 7.65
N ALA A 22 2.59 -15.87 8.95
CA ALA A 22 3.27 -17.02 9.51
C ALA A 22 2.47 -18.31 9.28
N ALA A 23 3.08 -19.27 8.57
CA ALA A 23 2.65 -20.66 8.54
C ALA A 23 3.30 -21.45 9.70
N ALA A 24 2.48 -22.22 10.41
CA ALA A 24 2.78 -22.89 11.68
C ALA A 24 3.74 -24.11 11.60
N SER A 25 4.39 -24.45 12.72
CA SER A 25 4.87 -25.81 13.08
C SER A 25 5.21 -25.88 14.59
N GLN A 26 4.95 -26.89 15.44
CA GLN A 26 4.16 -28.15 15.47
C GLN A 26 3.92 -28.56 16.97
N SER A 27 2.63 -28.78 17.33
CA SER A 27 1.90 -29.77 18.21
C SER A 27 2.55 -30.59 19.38
N PRO A 28 1.77 -31.35 20.25
CA PRO A 28 0.30 -31.52 20.46
C PRO A 28 -0.13 -31.30 21.97
N THR A 29 -1.41 -31.17 22.39
CA THR A 29 -2.45 -32.20 22.57
C THR A 29 -3.75 -31.57 23.12
N TRP A 30 -4.90 -31.80 22.49
CA TRP A 30 -6.09 -32.53 22.99
C TRP A 30 -7.27 -32.28 22.05
N ALA A 31 -8.03 -33.35 21.80
CA ALA A 31 -9.12 -33.42 20.86
C ALA A 31 -10.30 -32.49 21.22
N ALA A 32 -10.75 -31.73 20.22
CA ALA A 32 -12.15 -31.48 19.97
C ALA A 32 -12.30 -31.39 18.44
N GLU A 33 -13.28 -32.09 17.89
CA GLU A 33 -13.71 -31.92 16.51
C GLU A 33 -14.22 -30.49 16.32
N ALA A 34 -13.31 -29.57 15.99
CA ALA A 34 -13.66 -28.31 15.36
C ALA A 34 -13.82 -28.64 13.89
N GLY A 35 -15.05 -28.62 13.39
CA GLY A 35 -15.27 -28.46 11.97
C GLY A 35 -14.48 -27.22 11.54
N ASP A 36 -13.55 -27.41 10.62
CA ASP A 36 -12.87 -26.33 9.92
C ASP A 36 -13.94 -25.59 9.10
N SER A 37 -14.70 -24.72 9.76
CA SER A 37 -15.46 -23.71 9.06
C SER A 37 -14.41 -22.76 8.49
N LYS A 38 -14.00 -23.01 7.25
CA LYS A 38 -13.44 -21.95 6.41
C LYS A 38 -14.40 -20.78 6.55
N GLU A 39 -13.98 -19.76 7.27
CA GLU A 39 -14.71 -18.51 7.34
C GLU A 39 -14.76 -18.03 5.89
N GLU A 40 -15.93 -18.13 5.27
CA GLU A 40 -16.09 -17.71 3.87
C GLU A 40 -15.62 -16.26 3.77
N ASP A 41 -14.72 -15.97 2.84
CA ASP A 41 -14.31 -14.60 2.53
C ASP A 41 -15.54 -13.84 2.03
N LYS A 42 -16.19 -13.13 2.95
CA LYS A 42 -17.43 -12.39 2.71
C LYS A 42 -17.10 -10.93 2.52
N VAL A 43 -17.46 -10.40 1.36
CA VAL A 43 -17.60 -8.96 1.16
C VAL A 43 -18.90 -8.51 1.86
N LYS A 44 -18.78 -7.73 2.93
CA LYS A 44 -19.94 -7.13 3.61
C LYS A 44 -20.06 -5.68 3.19
N VAL A 45 -21.24 -5.30 2.71
CA VAL A 45 -21.54 -3.92 2.34
C VAL A 45 -22.48 -3.31 3.37
N ILE A 46 -22.06 -2.20 3.97
CA ILE A 46 -22.81 -1.43 4.97
C ILE A 46 -23.09 -0.05 4.35
N ILE A 47 -24.33 0.40 4.43
CA ILE A 47 -24.75 1.70 3.91
C ILE A 47 -25.02 2.61 5.10
N HIS A 48 -24.27 3.70 5.20
CA HIS A 48 -24.46 4.71 6.23
C HIS A 48 -25.30 5.84 5.65
N THR A 49 -26.46 6.09 6.22
CA THR A 49 -27.33 7.20 5.83
C THR A 49 -28.21 7.66 6.99
N GLU A 50 -28.55 8.95 7.00
CA GLU A 50 -29.50 9.54 7.95
C GLU A 50 -30.93 9.61 7.38
N LEU A 51 -31.12 9.17 6.12
CA LEU A 51 -32.40 9.18 5.43
C LEU A 51 -32.96 7.74 5.31
N PRO A 52 -33.72 7.24 6.31
CA PRO A 52 -34.12 5.83 6.36
C PRO A 52 -35.04 5.39 5.22
N ASP A 53 -35.78 6.33 4.62
CA ASP A 53 -36.71 6.07 3.53
C ASP A 53 -36.12 6.42 2.14
N ALA A 54 -34.87 6.88 2.08
CA ALA A 54 -34.23 7.20 0.81
C ALA A 54 -33.82 5.93 0.06
N GLU A 55 -33.94 5.97 -1.27
CA GLU A 55 -33.31 4.96 -2.11
C GLU A 55 -31.78 5.08 -1.99
N VAL A 56 -31.13 3.98 -1.62
CA VAL A 56 -29.67 3.93 -1.42
C VAL A 56 -28.94 3.14 -2.50
N GLY A 57 -29.68 2.41 -3.33
CA GLY A 57 -29.10 1.59 -4.38
C GLY A 57 -30.08 0.62 -5.02
N VAL A 58 -29.64 0.04 -6.12
CA VAL A 58 -30.40 -0.92 -6.93
C VAL A 58 -29.60 -2.21 -7.06
N PHE A 59 -30.23 -3.34 -6.77
CA PHE A 59 -29.66 -4.66 -7.02
C PHE A 59 -30.34 -5.33 -8.22
N GLN A 60 -29.59 -5.47 -9.31
CA GLN A 60 -30.03 -6.16 -10.53
C GLN A 60 -29.89 -7.67 -10.33
N LEU A 61 -30.91 -8.31 -9.75
CA LEU A 61 -30.90 -9.73 -9.33
C LEU A 61 -30.44 -10.72 -10.42
N GLU A 62 -30.89 -10.53 -11.67
CA GLU A 62 -30.51 -11.42 -12.78
C GLU A 62 -29.03 -11.29 -13.16
N LYS A 63 -28.50 -10.05 -13.12
CA LYS A 63 -27.10 -9.77 -13.44
C LYS A 63 -26.18 -9.94 -12.23
N LYS A 64 -26.76 -10.01 -11.02
CA LYS A 64 -26.06 -9.99 -9.74
C LYS A 64 -25.13 -8.78 -9.58
N VAL A 65 -25.62 -7.61 -10.01
CA VAL A 65 -24.90 -6.34 -9.92
C VAL A 65 -25.62 -5.42 -8.94
N ALA A 66 -24.92 -4.93 -7.94
CA ALA A 66 -25.39 -3.88 -7.03
C ALA A 66 -24.80 -2.53 -7.42
N VAL A 67 -25.63 -1.49 -7.49
CA VAL A 67 -25.20 -0.10 -7.62
C VAL A 67 -25.71 0.63 -6.38
N ILE A 68 -24.79 1.12 -5.55
CA ILE A 68 -25.09 1.71 -4.24
C ILE A 68 -24.50 3.11 -4.21
N GLU A 69 -25.34 4.12 -3.99
CA GLU A 69 -24.99 5.53 -3.97
C GLU A 69 -26.04 6.27 -3.12
N PRO A 70 -25.91 6.26 -1.79
CA PRO A 70 -26.86 6.95 -0.92
C PRO A 70 -26.82 8.46 -1.17
N ALA A 71 -27.99 9.10 -1.25
CA ALA A 71 -28.10 10.55 -1.45
C ALA A 71 -27.42 11.37 -0.33
N GLN A 72 -27.35 10.81 0.87
CA GLN A 72 -26.59 11.33 2.01
C GLN A 72 -25.90 10.17 2.73
N GLY A 73 -24.60 10.35 2.99
CA GLY A 73 -23.77 9.38 3.70
C GLY A 73 -22.78 8.69 2.77
N TYR A 74 -22.45 7.43 3.03
CA TYR A 74 -21.42 6.70 2.31
C TYR A 74 -21.68 5.18 2.35
N VAL A 75 -21.02 4.47 1.44
CA VAL A 75 -20.95 3.02 1.47
C VAL A 75 -19.64 2.59 2.13
N GLU A 76 -19.73 1.59 3.00
CA GLU A 76 -18.61 0.91 3.63
C GLU A 76 -18.56 -0.54 3.15
N VAL A 77 -17.39 -0.98 2.73
CA VAL A 77 -17.13 -2.36 2.31
C VAL A 77 -16.13 -2.97 3.27
N LEU A 78 -16.49 -4.10 3.89
CA LEU A 78 -15.61 -4.86 4.76
C LEU A 78 -15.21 -6.15 4.05
N THR A 79 -13.90 -6.35 3.93
CA THR A 79 -13.30 -7.63 3.54
C THR A 79 -12.74 -8.34 4.78
N LYS A 80 -11.92 -9.37 4.58
CA LYS A 80 -11.23 -10.09 5.65
C LYS A 80 -10.34 -9.20 6.52
N ASP A 81 -9.62 -8.28 5.89
CA ASP A 81 -8.51 -7.53 6.50
C ASP A 81 -8.53 -6.04 6.15
N SER A 82 -9.53 -5.59 5.38
CA SER A 82 -9.64 -4.21 4.95
C SER A 82 -11.05 -3.64 5.16
N ARG A 83 -11.08 -2.34 5.43
CA ARG A 83 -12.27 -1.51 5.43
C ARG A 83 -12.13 -0.46 4.35
N LEU A 84 -13.03 -0.46 3.37
CA LEU A 84 -13.10 0.54 2.32
C LEU A 84 -14.32 1.44 2.53
N THR A 85 -14.19 2.73 2.22
CA THR A 85 -15.35 3.64 2.15
C THR A 85 -15.36 4.45 0.87
N ALA A 86 -16.55 4.80 0.39
CA ALA A 86 -16.73 5.65 -0.79
C ALA A 86 -18.13 6.28 -0.82
N ALA A 87 -18.33 7.29 -1.67
CA ALA A 87 -19.68 7.80 -1.95
C ALA A 87 -20.53 6.80 -2.75
N LYS A 88 -19.91 6.01 -3.63
CA LYS A 88 -20.57 5.06 -4.50
C LYS A 88 -19.80 3.75 -4.63
N LEU A 89 -20.54 2.65 -4.74
CA LEU A 89 -20.05 1.31 -5.05
C LEU A 89 -20.87 0.72 -6.22
N VAL A 90 -20.19 0.18 -7.21
CA VAL A 90 -20.74 -0.78 -8.17
C VAL A 90 -20.09 -2.13 -7.89
N TYR A 91 -20.87 -3.14 -7.52
CA TYR A 91 -20.35 -4.47 -7.18
C TYR A 91 -20.93 -5.53 -8.10
N SER A 92 -20.07 -6.30 -8.76
CA SER A 92 -20.44 -7.50 -9.52
C SER A 92 -20.17 -8.74 -8.67
N GLN A 93 -21.22 -9.42 -8.22
CA GLN A 93 -21.05 -10.67 -7.47
C GLN A 93 -20.54 -11.81 -8.36
N SER A 94 -20.87 -11.79 -9.66
CA SER A 94 -20.46 -12.86 -10.57
C SER A 94 -18.98 -12.80 -10.90
N ASP A 95 -18.45 -11.58 -11.01
CA ASP A 95 -17.05 -11.32 -11.36
C ASP A 95 -16.18 -11.08 -10.12
N GLU A 96 -16.81 -10.94 -8.94
CA GLU A 96 -16.15 -10.60 -7.67
C GLU A 96 -15.33 -9.30 -7.78
N THR A 97 -15.91 -8.31 -8.45
CA THR A 97 -15.31 -6.99 -8.66
C THR A 97 -16.11 -5.86 -8.04
N GLY A 98 -15.41 -4.81 -7.62
CA GLY A 98 -15.98 -3.58 -7.08
C GLY A 98 -15.39 -2.33 -7.75
N GLU A 99 -16.24 -1.40 -8.14
CA GLU A 99 -15.84 -0.04 -8.53
C GLU A 99 -16.30 0.92 -7.43
N LEU A 100 -15.36 1.55 -6.75
CA LEU A 100 -15.60 2.55 -5.72
C LEU A 100 -15.26 3.93 -6.25
N SER A 101 -16.09 4.92 -5.93
CA SER A 101 -15.85 6.31 -6.38
C SER A 101 -16.35 7.35 -5.39
N GLY A 102 -15.65 8.48 -5.36
CA GLY A 102 -15.98 9.64 -4.54
C GLY A 102 -15.35 9.53 -3.16
N ASN A 103 -14.13 10.07 -3.02
CA ASN A 103 -13.30 10.03 -1.82
C ASN A 103 -13.16 8.61 -1.27
N VAL A 104 -12.58 7.73 -2.08
CA VAL A 104 -12.31 6.35 -1.66
C VAL A 104 -11.27 6.38 -0.56
N THR A 105 -11.54 5.66 0.53
CA THR A 105 -10.56 5.36 1.57
C THR A 105 -10.42 3.86 1.75
N VAL A 106 -9.22 3.42 2.09
CA VAL A 106 -8.89 2.04 2.46
C VAL A 106 -8.15 2.08 3.78
N ALA A 107 -8.56 1.27 4.74
CA ALA A 107 -7.89 1.10 6.02
C ALA A 107 -7.63 -0.39 6.28
N ARG A 108 -6.40 -0.70 6.67
CA ARG A 108 -5.90 -2.01 7.14
C ARG A 108 -5.20 -1.81 8.49
N GLU A 109 -4.62 -2.86 9.05
CA GLU A 109 -3.94 -2.80 10.35
C GLU A 109 -2.78 -1.80 10.38
N ASP A 110 -1.95 -1.75 9.34
CA ASP A 110 -0.74 -0.94 9.25
C ASP A 110 -0.76 0.08 8.10
N LEU A 111 -1.89 0.22 7.39
CA LEU A 111 -1.95 0.97 6.14
C LEU A 111 -3.27 1.73 6.00
N ASP A 112 -3.16 2.99 5.60
CA ASP A 112 -4.26 3.83 5.15
C ASP A 112 -3.99 4.27 3.70
N ALA A 113 -5.01 4.27 2.84
CA ALA A 113 -4.91 4.82 1.50
C ALA A 113 -6.16 5.62 1.12
N GLU A 114 -5.97 6.60 0.24
CA GLU A 114 -6.99 7.51 -0.27
C GLU A 114 -6.85 7.66 -1.79
N ALA A 115 -7.98 7.79 -2.50
CA ALA A 115 -8.03 8.08 -3.93
C ALA A 115 -9.41 8.61 -4.34
N ASP A 116 -9.53 9.16 -5.56
CA ASP A 116 -10.82 9.57 -6.12
C ASP A 116 -11.66 8.34 -6.54
N HIS A 117 -10.98 7.33 -7.10
CA HIS A 117 -11.57 6.12 -7.64
C HIS A 117 -10.74 4.87 -7.30
N MET A 118 -11.41 3.73 -7.20
CA MET A 118 -10.77 2.44 -7.02
C MET A 118 -11.50 1.33 -7.78
N LEU A 119 -10.74 0.50 -8.48
CA LEU A 119 -11.19 -0.76 -9.04
C LEU A 119 -10.61 -1.89 -8.18
N ALA A 120 -11.46 -2.79 -7.71
CA ALA A 120 -11.09 -3.93 -6.91
C ALA A 120 -11.50 -5.22 -7.63
N ASP A 121 -10.56 -6.12 -7.82
CA ASP A 121 -10.80 -7.51 -8.18
C ASP A 121 -10.51 -8.36 -6.93
N PHE A 122 -11.56 -8.74 -6.22
CA PHE A 122 -11.45 -9.48 -4.97
C PHE A 122 -11.03 -10.94 -5.20
N ALA A 123 -11.29 -11.49 -6.39
CA ALA A 123 -10.88 -12.85 -6.75
C ALA A 123 -9.37 -12.94 -7.02
N GLN A 124 -8.79 -11.89 -7.62
CA GLN A 124 -7.37 -11.81 -7.96
C GLN A 124 -6.54 -11.01 -6.95
N GLU A 125 -7.15 -10.54 -5.85
CA GLU A 125 -6.50 -9.68 -4.85
C GLU A 125 -5.75 -8.50 -5.49
N THR A 126 -6.39 -7.88 -6.49
CA THR A 126 -5.79 -6.85 -7.32
C THR A 126 -6.59 -5.57 -7.23
N TYR A 127 -5.90 -4.45 -7.03
CA TYR A 127 -6.52 -3.16 -6.77
C TYR A 127 -5.87 -2.07 -7.61
N THR A 128 -6.68 -1.20 -8.21
CA THR A 128 -6.22 -0.02 -8.93
C THR A 128 -6.83 1.21 -8.30
N LEU A 129 -6.02 2.12 -7.80
CA LEU A 129 -6.41 3.42 -7.26
C LEU A 129 -6.10 4.50 -8.29
N GLU A 130 -7.02 5.43 -8.51
CA GLU A 130 -6.88 6.48 -9.51
C GLU A 130 -7.35 7.83 -8.97
N GLY A 131 -6.57 8.88 -9.29
CA GLY A 131 -6.85 10.26 -8.91
C GLY A 131 -6.43 10.56 -7.46
N ASN A 132 -5.49 11.50 -7.30
CA ASN A 132 -4.99 11.97 -6.01
C ASN A 132 -4.63 10.84 -5.04
N VAL A 133 -3.96 9.79 -5.54
CA VAL A 133 -3.64 8.61 -4.72
C VAL A 133 -2.64 8.99 -3.64
N TYR A 134 -2.98 8.65 -2.41
CA TYR A 134 -2.14 8.82 -1.24
C TYR A 134 -2.18 7.55 -0.40
N LEU A 135 -1.01 7.03 -0.03
CA LEU A 135 -0.84 5.86 0.82
C LEU A 135 0.05 6.25 1.99
N ARG A 136 -0.33 5.81 3.18
CA ARG A 136 0.45 5.92 4.41
C ARG A 136 0.57 4.54 5.06
N GLN A 137 1.79 4.15 5.40
CA GLN A 137 2.08 2.92 6.12
C GLN A 137 2.76 3.23 7.46
N TRP A 138 2.33 2.51 8.49
CA TRP A 138 2.86 2.54 9.84
C TRP A 138 3.86 1.41 10.08
N ASP A 139 4.77 1.61 11.02
CA ASP A 139 5.72 0.60 11.47
C ASP A 139 4.99 -0.47 12.30
N THR A 140 5.20 -1.75 11.98
CA THR A 140 4.57 -2.89 12.65
C THR A 140 5.26 -3.27 13.96
N GLU A 141 6.51 -2.86 14.14
CA GLU A 141 7.30 -3.12 15.36
C GLU A 141 7.17 -1.97 16.37
N GLU A 142 6.99 -0.74 15.89
CA GLU A 142 6.85 0.47 16.70
C GLU A 142 5.52 1.20 16.45
N GLU A 143 4.53 0.92 17.30
CA GLU A 143 3.17 1.48 17.19
C GLU A 143 3.16 3.01 17.01
N GLY A 144 2.46 3.47 15.97
CA GLY A 144 2.27 4.88 15.66
C GLY A 144 3.46 5.58 15.00
N LYS A 145 4.55 4.87 14.70
CA LYS A 145 5.67 5.41 13.94
C LYS A 145 5.38 5.29 12.45
N LEU A 146 5.52 6.40 11.72
CA LEU A 146 5.38 6.41 10.28
C LEU A 146 6.54 5.66 9.63
N LYS A 147 6.23 4.70 8.77
CA LYS A 147 7.20 3.96 7.97
C LYS A 147 7.39 4.60 6.61
N LEU A 148 6.28 4.89 5.92
CA LEU A 148 6.29 5.27 4.51
C LEU A 148 5.06 6.10 4.15
N GLU A 149 5.23 7.09 3.28
CA GLU A 149 4.15 7.76 2.57
C GLU A 149 4.42 7.76 1.06
N VAL A 150 3.39 7.50 0.25
CA VAL A 150 3.47 7.50 -1.21
C VAL A 150 2.33 8.34 -1.78
N TRP A 151 2.65 9.24 -2.71
CA TRP A 151 1.68 9.98 -3.52
C TRP A 151 1.86 9.63 -5.00
N SER A 152 0.76 9.58 -5.74
CA SER A 152 0.77 9.37 -7.19
C SER A 152 -0.57 9.75 -7.82
N ASP A 153 -0.63 9.83 -9.15
CA ASP A 153 -1.91 9.99 -9.88
C ASP A 153 -2.65 8.65 -10.02
N TRP A 154 -1.89 7.55 -10.04
CA TRP A 154 -2.39 6.19 -10.28
C TRP A 154 -1.53 5.17 -9.54
N MET A 155 -2.15 4.13 -8.97
CA MET A 155 -1.46 3.05 -8.31
C MET A 155 -2.16 1.72 -8.55
N HIS A 156 -1.39 0.68 -8.83
CA HIS A 156 -1.86 -0.69 -8.96
C HIS A 156 -1.14 -1.60 -7.98
N VAL A 157 -1.92 -2.37 -7.24
CA VAL A 157 -1.49 -3.20 -6.13
C VAL A 157 -1.93 -4.62 -6.40
N GLN A 158 -1.01 -5.57 -6.24
CA GLN A 158 -1.24 -7.00 -6.46
C GLN A 158 -0.68 -7.78 -5.28
N GLU A 159 -1.16 -9.02 -5.13
CA GLU A 159 -0.62 -10.00 -4.17
C GLU A 159 -0.55 -9.42 -2.75
N ASP A 160 -1.66 -8.82 -2.32
CA ASP A 160 -1.80 -8.17 -1.01
C ASP A 160 -0.79 -7.04 -0.72
N GLY A 161 -0.23 -6.41 -1.76
CA GLY A 161 0.75 -5.32 -1.60
C GLY A 161 2.20 -5.74 -1.78
N LYS A 162 2.46 -7.02 -2.08
CA LYS A 162 3.81 -7.50 -2.43
C LYS A 162 4.33 -6.93 -3.74
N ARG A 163 3.42 -6.54 -4.63
CA ARG A 163 3.77 -5.84 -5.87
C ARG A 163 2.95 -4.57 -6.01
N LEU A 164 3.65 -3.47 -6.27
CA LEU A 164 3.04 -2.15 -6.42
C LEU A 164 3.63 -1.44 -7.64
N HIS A 165 2.77 -0.81 -8.41
CA HIS A 165 3.13 0.08 -9.51
C HIS A 165 2.42 1.42 -9.33
N ALA A 166 3.17 2.48 -9.05
CA ALA A 166 2.64 3.85 -9.01
C ALA A 166 3.12 4.66 -10.22
N ARG A 167 2.25 5.52 -10.77
CA ARG A 167 2.54 6.37 -11.93
C ARG A 167 1.97 7.78 -11.75
N GLY A 168 2.67 8.74 -12.32
CA GLY A 168 2.29 10.15 -12.33
C GLY A 168 2.57 10.82 -11.00
N ASN A 169 3.36 11.90 -11.02
CA ASN A 169 3.72 12.72 -9.85
C ASN A 169 4.17 11.90 -8.63
N VAL A 170 4.91 10.80 -8.86
CA VAL A 170 5.27 9.89 -7.77
C VAL A 170 6.15 10.61 -6.78
N ARG A 171 5.75 10.57 -5.52
CA ARG A 171 6.53 11.05 -4.38
C ARG A 171 6.52 9.99 -3.30
N VAL A 172 7.69 9.71 -2.76
CA VAL A 172 7.88 8.79 -1.64
C VAL A 172 8.54 9.56 -0.50
N VAL A 173 8.04 9.42 0.71
CA VAL A 173 8.62 10.01 1.92
C VAL A 173 8.77 8.92 2.98
N GLU A 174 9.98 8.79 3.48
CA GLU A 174 10.37 7.95 4.60
C GLU A 174 11.10 8.83 5.63
N PRO A 175 11.34 8.35 6.88
CA PRO A 175 11.95 9.16 7.93
C PRO A 175 13.28 9.83 7.53
N GLU A 176 14.14 9.12 6.81
CA GLU A 176 15.50 9.58 6.47
C GLU A 176 15.64 10.00 5.00
N ARG A 177 14.61 9.77 4.18
CA ARG A 177 14.71 9.88 2.71
C ARG A 177 13.43 10.33 2.04
N LYS A 178 13.59 11.02 0.91
CA LYS A 178 12.50 11.42 0.02
C LYS A 178 12.88 11.09 -1.41
N ALA A 179 11.91 10.61 -2.18
CA ALA A 179 12.07 10.31 -3.59
C ALA A 179 10.97 10.98 -4.41
N TRP A 180 11.31 11.38 -5.63
CA TRP A 180 10.38 11.80 -6.65
C TRP A 180 10.72 11.09 -7.95
N ALA A 181 9.69 10.72 -8.73
CA ALA A 181 9.84 10.06 -10.02
C ALA A 181 8.56 10.21 -10.86
N ASP A 182 8.62 9.77 -12.11
CA ASP A 182 7.41 9.64 -12.93
C ASP A 182 6.68 8.31 -12.64
N GLU A 183 7.46 7.26 -12.34
CA GLU A 183 6.96 5.91 -12.02
C GLU A 183 7.76 5.27 -10.89
N LEU A 184 7.10 4.40 -10.13
CA LEU A 184 7.68 3.53 -9.11
C LEU A 184 7.13 2.10 -9.29
N GLU A 185 8.03 1.13 -9.41
CA GLU A 185 7.71 -0.29 -9.29
C GLU A 185 8.35 -0.85 -8.01
N TYR A 186 7.60 -1.62 -7.25
CA TYR A 186 8.06 -2.32 -6.05
C TYR A 186 7.70 -3.80 -6.16
N ASP A 187 8.66 -4.67 -5.81
CA ASP A 187 8.49 -6.12 -5.76
C ASP A 187 9.18 -6.66 -4.50
N ASP A 188 8.37 -7.15 -3.55
CA ASP A 188 8.82 -7.73 -2.28
C ASP A 188 9.59 -9.04 -2.47
N GLU A 189 9.19 -9.89 -3.40
CA GLU A 189 9.85 -11.17 -3.66
C GLU A 189 11.28 -10.97 -4.19
N GLN A 190 11.48 -9.93 -4.99
CA GLN A 190 12.80 -9.56 -5.51
C GLN A 190 13.58 -8.66 -4.56
N GLU A 191 12.93 -8.09 -3.53
CA GLU A 191 13.48 -7.06 -2.66
C GLU A 191 13.99 -5.86 -3.48
N MET A 192 13.18 -5.41 -4.45
CA MET A 192 13.56 -4.35 -5.40
C MET A 192 12.54 -3.22 -5.50
N ALA A 193 13.03 -1.99 -5.48
CA ALA A 193 12.28 -0.80 -5.85
C ALA A 193 12.93 -0.12 -7.06
N VAL A 194 12.13 0.27 -8.05
CA VAL A 194 12.61 0.88 -9.29
C VAL A 194 11.87 2.18 -9.53
N LEU A 195 12.59 3.29 -9.44
CA LEU A 195 12.11 4.62 -9.82
C LEU A 195 12.55 4.91 -11.25
N THR A 196 11.63 5.41 -12.08
CA THR A 196 11.91 5.74 -13.49
C THR A 196 11.41 7.13 -13.86
N GLY A 197 12.09 7.78 -14.81
CA GLY A 197 11.73 9.10 -15.31
C GLY A 197 12.56 10.20 -14.66
N ASN A 198 11.91 11.27 -14.18
CA ASN A 198 12.57 12.39 -13.52
C ASN A 198 12.97 12.07 -12.06
N VAL A 199 13.87 11.10 -11.86
CA VAL A 199 14.20 10.62 -10.51
C VAL A 199 15.04 11.64 -9.74
N ARG A 200 14.59 11.97 -8.53
CA ARG A 200 15.33 12.74 -7.53
C ARG A 200 15.21 12.06 -6.17
N LEU A 201 16.33 11.85 -5.51
CA LEU A 201 16.43 11.34 -4.15
C LEU A 201 17.09 12.42 -3.28
N GLU A 202 16.54 12.62 -2.10
CA GLU A 202 17.08 13.49 -1.06
C GLU A 202 17.15 12.72 0.25
N THR A 203 18.28 12.81 0.94
CA THR A 203 18.47 12.31 2.30
C THR A 203 18.30 13.45 3.30
N ASP A 204 18.00 13.11 4.55
CA ASP A 204 17.88 14.06 5.66
C ASP A 204 19.16 14.85 5.95
N ASP A 205 20.33 14.25 5.66
CA ASP A 205 21.64 14.90 5.75
C ASP A 205 21.88 15.96 4.66
N GLY A 206 20.98 16.08 3.68
CA GLY A 206 21.02 17.07 2.59
C GLY A 206 21.69 16.59 1.32
N SER A 207 22.10 15.32 1.23
CA SER A 207 22.61 14.75 -0.02
C SER A 207 21.49 14.62 -1.06
N VAL A 208 21.87 14.82 -2.33
CA VAL A 208 20.94 14.80 -3.47
C VAL A 208 21.48 13.87 -4.53
N LEU A 209 20.61 13.07 -5.13
CA LEU A 209 20.92 12.20 -6.25
C LEU A 209 19.83 12.28 -7.31
N THR A 210 20.20 12.43 -8.57
CA THR A 210 19.25 12.42 -9.70
C THR A 210 19.64 11.40 -10.77
N GLY A 211 18.66 10.94 -11.53
CA GLY A 211 18.90 10.03 -12.65
C GLY A 211 17.65 9.80 -13.48
N THR A 212 17.78 9.09 -14.60
CA THR A 212 16.61 8.67 -15.39
C THR A 212 15.98 7.38 -14.89
N LYS A 213 16.74 6.61 -14.12
CA LYS A 213 16.30 5.39 -13.45
C LYS A 213 17.16 5.16 -12.22
N VAL A 214 16.52 4.82 -11.10
CA VAL A 214 17.20 4.37 -9.88
C VAL A 214 16.62 3.03 -9.50
N VAL A 215 17.50 2.05 -9.31
CA VAL A 215 17.17 0.69 -8.89
C VAL A 215 17.72 0.51 -7.50
N ILE A 216 16.85 0.23 -6.54
CA ILE A 216 17.24 0.07 -5.15
C ILE A 216 17.02 -1.38 -4.71
N ASN A 217 18.09 -1.99 -4.21
CA ASN A 217 18.02 -3.28 -3.55
C ASN A 217 17.75 -3.07 -2.06
N LEU A 218 16.69 -3.70 -1.58
CA LEU A 218 16.09 -3.41 -0.28
C LEU A 218 16.74 -4.24 0.83
N SER A 219 17.29 -5.41 0.50
CA SER A 219 18.07 -6.20 1.45
C SER A 219 19.49 -5.68 1.68
N THR A 220 20.10 -5.04 0.69
CA THR A 220 21.44 -4.45 0.83
C THR A 220 21.44 -2.95 1.08
N ASP A 221 20.29 -2.27 0.92
CA ASP A 221 20.14 -0.81 0.97
C ASP A 221 21.07 -0.10 -0.06
N GLU A 222 21.27 -0.74 -1.23
CA GLU A 222 22.14 -0.23 -2.29
C GLU A 222 21.31 0.34 -3.45
N ALA A 223 21.62 1.58 -3.86
CA ALA A 223 21.00 2.23 -5.01
C ALA A 223 21.95 2.24 -6.23
N THR A 224 21.48 1.73 -7.36
CA THR A 224 22.14 1.82 -8.66
C THR A 224 21.44 2.85 -9.54
N VAL A 225 22.20 3.81 -10.06
CA VAL A 225 21.66 4.97 -10.79
C VAL A 225 22.07 4.91 -12.24
N TYR A 226 21.12 5.18 -13.13
CA TYR A 226 21.32 5.14 -14.59
C TYR A 226 20.94 6.47 -15.24
N GLY A 227 21.65 6.78 -16.32
CA GLY A 227 21.40 7.95 -17.17
C GLY A 227 22.30 9.14 -16.83
N PRO A 228 21.96 10.35 -17.33
CA PRO A 228 22.58 11.57 -16.82
C PRO A 228 22.29 11.68 -15.32
N THR A 229 23.36 11.68 -14.54
CA THR A 229 23.31 11.71 -13.08
C THR A 229 23.90 12.99 -12.56
N TYR A 230 23.21 13.59 -11.59
CA TYR A 230 23.77 14.62 -10.73
C TYR A 230 23.80 14.09 -9.29
N ALA A 231 24.88 14.35 -8.57
CA ALA A 231 24.99 13.97 -7.17
C ALA A 231 25.68 15.08 -6.36
N GLU A 232 25.08 15.43 -5.23
CA GLU A 232 25.67 16.27 -4.18
C GLU A 232 25.74 15.45 -2.89
N PHE A 233 26.89 15.50 -2.21
CA PHE A 233 27.09 14.84 -0.92
C PHE A 233 27.57 15.86 0.10
N ILE A 234 27.03 15.81 1.31
CA ILE A 234 27.52 16.63 2.40
C ILE A 234 28.78 16.00 2.99
N LEU A 235 29.90 16.73 2.92
CA LEU A 235 31.13 16.33 3.58
C LEU A 235 30.96 16.51 5.08
N GLY A 236 31.01 15.41 5.84
CA GLY A 236 31.12 15.49 7.29
C GLY A 236 32.31 16.34 7.70
N ARG A 237 32.13 17.25 8.66
CA ARG A 237 33.26 17.66 9.51
C ARG A 237 33.35 16.60 10.58
N ASP A 238 34.46 15.88 10.62
CA ASP A 238 34.80 15.07 11.78
C ASP A 238 34.74 15.98 13.02
N GLU A 239 33.86 15.67 13.98
CA GLU A 239 33.89 16.23 15.34
C GLU A 239 34.92 15.48 16.21
#